data_AF-A0AAV8EJK6-F1
#
_entry.id   AF-A0AAV8EJK6-F1
#
_cell.length_a   1.000
_cell.length_b   1.000
_cell.length_c   1.000
_cell.angle_alpha   90.00
_cell.angle_beta   90.00
_cell.angle_gamma   90.00
#
_symmetry.space_group_name_H-M   'P 1'
#
loop_
_entity.id
_entity.type
_entity.pdbx_description
1 polymer ?
#
loop_
_entity_poly.entity_id
_entity_poly.type
_entity_poly.pdbx_seq_one_letter_code
_entity_poly.pdbx_strand_id
1 'polypeptide(L)'
;MVIQIEPLGVADEAWQCFGEPALKMGIRYINYKVNLSESSLYKKYPISAMDTNAMESKKKGWKHTKEVYLEGQNVTLDLNRVKKVLTQAIGDLGF
;
A
#
# COMPACT_ATOMS: atom_id res chain seq x y z
N MET A 1 11.41 -6.33 -11.70
CA MET A 1 11.02 -5.57 -10.49
C MET A 1 9.53 -5.74 -10.26
N VAL A 2 9.04 -5.40 -9.07
CA VAL A 2 7.61 -5.26 -8.75
C VAL A 2 7.37 -3.90 -8.11
N ILE A 3 6.32 -3.22 -8.55
CA ILE A 3 5.79 -2.03 -7.88
C ILE A 3 4.43 -2.43 -7.31
N GLN A 4 4.29 -2.41 -5.99
CA GLN A 4 3.04 -2.72 -5.32
C GLN A 4 2.36 -1.44 -4.85
N ILE A 5 1.06 -1.32 -5.10
CA ILE A 5 0.21 -0.33 -4.43
C ILE A 5 -0.16 -0.93 -3.08
N GLU A 6 0.30 -0.34 -1.98
CA GLU A 6 -0.02 -0.73 -0.61
C GLU A 6 -1.24 0.07 -0.13
N PRO A 7 -2.40 -0.57 0.08
CA PRO A 7 -3.56 0.06 0.70
C PRO A 7 -3.27 0.49 2.15
N LEU A 8 -4.08 1.39 2.70
CA LEU A 8 -3.99 1.74 4.12
C LEU A 8 -4.13 0.50 5.03
N GLY A 9 -3.48 0.49 6.18
CA GLY A 9 -3.72 -0.53 7.22
C GLY A 9 -3.16 -1.94 6.97
N VAL A 10 -2.43 -2.18 5.87
CA VAL A 10 -1.92 -3.52 5.49
C VAL A 10 -0.43 -3.58 5.20
N ALA A 11 0.37 -2.68 5.80
CA ALA A 11 1.80 -2.58 5.52
C ALA A 11 2.59 -3.87 5.84
N ASP A 12 2.24 -4.54 6.94
CA ASP A 12 2.91 -5.80 7.30
C ASP A 12 2.59 -6.89 6.29
N GLU A 13 1.32 -7.02 5.88
CA GLU A 13 0.87 -8.01 4.91
C GLU A 13 1.45 -7.73 3.53
N ALA A 14 1.53 -6.46 3.11
CA ALA A 14 2.18 -6.08 1.86
C ALA A 14 3.66 -6.53 1.85
N TRP A 15 4.39 -6.24 2.93
CA TRP A 15 5.78 -6.66 3.07
C TRP A 15 5.94 -8.19 3.10
N GLN A 16 5.17 -8.89 3.93
CA GLN A 16 5.30 -10.34 4.10
C GLN A 16 4.88 -11.12 2.85
N CYS A 17 3.86 -10.67 2.12
CA CYS A 17 3.35 -11.38 0.95
C CYS A 17 4.11 -11.06 -0.34
N PHE A 18 4.67 -9.85 -0.48
CA PHE A 18 5.27 -9.41 -1.75
C PHE A 18 6.67 -8.82 -1.59
N GLY A 19 6.90 -7.98 -0.57
CA GLY A 19 8.19 -7.33 -0.36
C GLY A 19 9.33 -8.30 -0.07
N GLU A 20 9.22 -9.04 1.03
CA GLU A 20 10.24 -10.00 1.45
C GLU A 20 10.45 -11.12 0.40
N PRO A 21 9.40 -11.74 -0.19
CA PRO A 21 9.58 -12.72 -1.26
C PRO A 21 10.27 -12.16 -2.50
N ALA A 22 9.89 -10.95 -2.97
CA ALA A 22 10.53 -10.33 -4.12
C ALA A 22 12.03 -10.14 -3.90
N LEU A 23 12.42 -9.62 -2.73
CA LEU A 23 13.83 -9.43 -2.39
C LEU A 23 14.58 -10.77 -2.34
N LYS A 24 14.00 -11.81 -1.72
CA LYS A 24 14.58 -13.16 -1.66
C LYS A 24 14.78 -13.77 -3.06
N MET A 25 13.98 -13.38 -4.04
CA MET A 25 14.08 -13.81 -5.43
C MET A 25 15.01 -12.93 -6.28
N GLY A 26 15.70 -11.94 -5.70
CA GLY A 26 16.52 -10.98 -6.44
C GLY A 26 15.70 -10.00 -7.29
N ILE A 27 14.39 -9.91 -7.04
CA ILE A 27 13.49 -8.98 -7.72
C ILE A 27 13.46 -7.68 -6.91
N ARG A 28 13.84 -6.55 -7.55
CA ARG A 28 13.66 -5.23 -6.92
C ARG A 28 12.18 -5.00 -6.58
N TYR A 29 11.93 -4.47 -5.38
CA TYR A 29 10.59 -4.20 -4.87
C TYR A 29 10.45 -2.72 -4.53
N ILE A 30 9.40 -2.09 -5.06
CA ILE A 30 9.03 -0.71 -4.73
C ILE A 30 7.62 -0.73 -4.15
N ASN A 31 7.48 -0.10 -2.99
CA ASN A 31 6.21 0.03 -2.31
C ASN A 31 5.62 1.43 -2.52
N TYR A 32 4.52 1.51 -3.26
CA TYR A 32 3.70 2.72 -3.37
C TYR A 32 2.68 2.73 -2.23
N LYS A 33 3.06 3.35 -1.11
CA LYS A 33 2.14 3.54 0.01
C LYS A 33 1.11 4.60 -0.33
N VAL A 34 -0.16 4.20 -0.32
CA VAL A 34 -1.27 5.13 -0.59
C VAL A 34 -1.39 6.15 0.54
N ASN A 35 -1.67 7.39 0.16
CA ASN A 35 -2.01 8.44 1.10
C ASN A 35 -3.48 8.34 1.49
N LEU A 36 -3.83 8.93 2.63
CA LEU A 36 -5.22 9.07 3.05
C LEU A 36 -6.10 9.64 1.93
N SER A 37 -5.69 10.75 1.32
CA SER A 37 -6.45 11.42 0.25
C SER A 37 -6.68 10.58 -1.01
N GLU A 38 -5.88 9.53 -1.23
CA GLU A 38 -6.03 8.60 -2.37
C GLU A 38 -7.02 7.48 -2.04
N SER A 39 -7.37 7.27 -0.78
CA SER A 39 -8.29 6.24 -0.34
C SER A 39 -9.73 6.76 -0.31
N SER A 40 -10.65 5.96 -0.84
CA SER A 40 -12.10 6.20 -0.65
C SER A 40 -12.52 6.19 0.82
N LEU A 41 -11.73 5.56 1.71
CA LEU A 41 -12.00 5.57 3.15
C LEU A 41 -11.95 6.99 3.71
N TYR A 42 -11.08 7.86 3.18
CA TYR A 42 -10.93 9.25 3.61
C TYR A 42 -12.24 10.04 3.62
N LYS A 43 -13.16 9.72 2.71
CA LYS A 43 -14.48 10.35 2.61
C LYS A 43 -15.54 9.66 3.49
N LYS A 44 -15.32 8.40 3.88
CA LYS A 44 -16.28 7.57 4.61
C LYS A 44 -16.14 7.67 6.13
N TYR A 45 -14.94 7.91 6.63
CA TYR A 45 -14.66 7.97 8.07
C TYR A 45 -13.90 9.26 8.43
N PRO A 46 -13.97 9.72 9.69
CA PRO A 46 -13.03 10.72 10.18
C PRO A 46 -11.63 10.10 10.29
N ILE A 47 -10.59 10.91 10.06
CA ILE A 47 -9.18 10.46 10.11
C ILE A 47 -8.86 9.79 11.46
N SER A 48 -9.41 10.32 12.56
CA SER A 48 -9.22 9.78 13.91
C SER A 48 -9.80 8.38 14.11
N ALA A 49 -10.66 7.91 13.22
CA ALA A 49 -11.25 6.57 13.27
C ALA A 49 -10.61 5.61 12.25
N MET A 50 -9.65 6.06 11.44
CA MET A 50 -8.94 5.21 10.48
C MET A 50 -7.68 4.62 11.09
N ASP A 51 -7.60 3.29 11.11
CA ASP A 51 -6.40 2.56 11.50
C ASP A 51 -5.41 2.53 10.32
N THR A 52 -4.81 3.66 10.02
CA THR A 52 -3.81 3.75 8.94
C THR A 52 -2.53 2.95 9.24
N ASN A 53 -2.33 2.58 10.50
CA ASN A 53 -1.23 1.76 10.96
C ASN A 53 -1.61 0.26 10.90
N ALA A 54 -0.77 -0.55 10.27
CA ALA A 54 -0.95 -2.00 10.19
C ALA A 54 -1.04 -2.66 11.58
N MET A 55 -0.29 -2.15 12.56
CA MET A 55 -0.34 -2.67 13.92
C MET A 55 -1.70 -2.43 14.59
N GLU A 56 -2.34 -1.29 14.31
CA GLU A 56 -3.68 -0.98 14.84
C GLU A 56 -4.76 -1.80 14.14
N SER A 57 -4.66 -1.93 12.81
CA SER A 57 -5.55 -2.78 12.02
C SER A 57 -5.51 -4.23 12.50
N LYS A 58 -4.31 -4.78 12.75
CA LYS A 58 -4.14 -6.15 13.25
C LYS A 58 -4.80 -6.42 14.60
N LYS A 59 -4.94 -5.43 15.49
CA LYS A 59 -5.64 -5.60 16.78
C LYS A 59 -7.12 -5.94 16.61
N LYS A 60 -7.73 -5.55 15.49
CA LYS A 60 -9.12 -5.88 15.15
C LYS A 60 -9.27 -7.23 14.43
N GLY A 61 -8.16 -7.90 14.15
CA GLY A 61 -8.09 -9.22 13.53
C GLY A 61 -8.17 -9.20 11.99
N TRP A 62 -7.63 -10.25 11.38
CA TRP A 62 -7.45 -10.34 9.93
C TRP A 62 -8.75 -10.18 9.12
N LYS A 63 -9.85 -10.78 9.59
CA LYS A 63 -11.15 -10.68 8.91
C LYS A 63 -11.58 -9.22 8.74
N HIS A 64 -11.47 -8.43 9.81
CA HIS A 64 -11.80 -7.01 9.78
C HIS A 64 -10.84 -6.23 8.88
N THR A 65 -9.53 -6.46 9.00
CA THR A 65 -8.53 -5.81 8.14
C THR A 65 -8.81 -6.05 6.66
N LYS A 66 -9.11 -7.29 6.27
CA LYS A 66 -9.43 -7.67 4.89
C LYS A 66 -10.68 -6.94 4.40
N GLU A 67 -11.77 -7.01 5.16
CA GLU A 67 -13.05 -6.39 4.80
C GLU A 67 -12.91 -4.86 4.63
N VAL A 68 -12.17 -4.18 5.51
CA VAL A 68 -12.03 -2.72 5.46
C VAL A 68 -11.02 -2.28 4.41
N TYR A 69 -9.82 -2.84 4.43
CA TYR A 69 -8.67 -2.27 3.72
C TYR A 69 -8.32 -2.96 2.41
N LEU A 70 -8.67 -4.24 2.24
CA LEU A 70 -8.42 -4.98 0.98
C LEU A 70 -9.66 -5.04 0.09
N GLU A 71 -10.86 -5.15 0.68
CA GLU A 71 -12.11 -5.30 -0.06
C GLU A 71 -12.94 -3.99 -0.06
N GLY A 72 -12.94 -3.24 1.05
CA GLY A 72 -13.77 -2.04 1.24
C GLY A 72 -13.15 -0.72 0.77
N GLN A 73 -11.90 -0.76 0.30
CA GLN A 73 -11.10 0.40 -0.05
C GLN A 73 -10.85 0.46 -1.57
N ASN A 74 -11.43 1.46 -2.22
CA ASN A 74 -10.98 1.91 -3.54
C ASN A 74 -9.84 2.93 -3.40
N VAL A 75 -8.85 2.85 -4.29
CA VAL A 75 -7.72 3.77 -4.37
C VAL A 75 -7.79 4.58 -5.67
N THR A 76 -7.72 5.90 -5.56
CA THR A 76 -7.56 6.84 -6.69
C THR A 76 -6.16 7.43 -6.62
N LEU A 77 -5.28 6.96 -7.51
CA LEU A 77 -3.86 7.30 -7.47
C LEU A 77 -3.59 8.76 -7.86
N ASP A 78 -2.73 9.42 -7.09
CA ASP A 78 -2.11 10.68 -7.47
C ASP A 78 -1.06 10.43 -8.56
N LEU A 79 -1.40 10.80 -9.80
CA LEU A 79 -0.55 10.59 -10.96
C LEU A 79 0.81 11.29 -10.84
N ASN A 80 0.93 12.40 -10.10
CA ASN A 80 2.22 13.06 -9.91
C ASN A 80 3.16 12.22 -9.03
N ARG A 81 2.62 11.55 -8.00
CA ARG A 81 3.39 10.66 -7.13
C ARG A 81 3.72 9.35 -7.84
N VAL A 82 2.75 8.76 -8.52
CA VAL A 82 2.97 7.55 -9.34
C VAL A 82 4.04 7.81 -10.39
N LYS A 83 3.99 8.95 -11.09
CA LYS A 83 5.01 9.32 -12.07
C LYS A 83 6.41 9.32 -11.47
N LYS A 84 6.60 9.92 -10.28
CA LYS A 84 7.91 9.91 -9.60
C LYS A 84 8.41 8.49 -9.31
N VAL A 85 7.52 7.62 -8.83
CA VAL A 85 7.86 6.22 -8.56
C VAL A 85 8.22 5.47 -9.84
N LEU A 86 7.46 5.67 -10.93
CA LEU A 86 7.76 5.06 -12.23
C LEU A 86 9.06 5.58 -12.82
N THR A 87 9.35 6.88 -12.71
CA THR A 87 10.62 7.46 -13.18
C THR A 87 11.80 6.88 -12.42
N GLN A 88 11.71 6.76 -11.09
CA GLN A 88 12.74 6.10 -10.29
C GLN A 88 12.94 4.64 -10.73
N ALA A 89 11.84 3.90 -10.85
CA ALA A 89 11.84 2.51 -11.28
C ALA A 89 12.54 2.31 -12.63
N ILE A 90 12.25 3.18 -13.61
CA ILE A 90 12.88 3.13 -14.95
C ILE A 90 14.37 3.46 -14.85
N GLY A 91 14.76 4.48 -14.08
CA GLY A 91 16.17 4.80 -13.85
C GLY A 91 16.96 3.65 -13.23
N ASP A 92 16.35 2.90 -12.31
CA ASP A 92 16.95 1.72 -11.67
C ASP A 92 17.12 0.51 -12.61
N LEU A 93 16.52 0.55 -13.81
CA LEU A 93 16.71 -0.43 -14.89
C LEU A 93 17.88 -0.06 -15.83
N GLY A 94 18.46 1.13 -15.70
CA GLY A 94 19.60 1.56 -16.51
C GLY A 94 19.24 2.13 -17.89
N PHE A 95 18.06 2.73 -18.04
CA PHE A 95 17.65 3.51 -19.22
C PHE A 95 17.89 5.01 -19.02
#